data_AF-A0ABD2JUN0-F1
#
_entry.id   AF-A0ABD2JUN0-F1
#
_cell.length_a   1.000
_cell.length_b   1.000
_cell.length_c   1.000
_cell.angle_alpha   90.00
_cell.angle_beta   90.00
_cell.angle_gamma   90.00
#
_symmetry.space_group_name_H-M   'P 1'
#
loop_
_entity.id
_entity.type
_entity.pdbx_description
1 polymer ?
#
loop_
_entity_poly.entity_id
_entity_poly.type
_entity_poly.pdbx_seq_one_letter_code
_entity_poly.pdbx_strand_id
1 'polypeptide(L)'
;MMSIKQDHEQQQSQQQQQDPMLVGEDGIVAGLSVGGTEPRPPTLQVEPTYSDNYVLDGQHMISESRMRDILMELQQRWLKEYEQSREKLLVELTEKLHQEYLTDLQRKQTEYMAQCREEMEAERVRQEELFQRRLQEEVQRLTEKQRREIQLIKKKQWCWQCEKEAIYHCCWNTAYCTVECQQAHWPMHRRVCRRKKTTSNAQSSGQNQQQNNRTTSNSGGTATNSATTGAGGSHQQQKVSAH
;
A
#
# COMPACT_ATOMS: atom_id res chain seq x y z
N MET A 1 7.00 -27.22 -9.76
CA MET A 1 5.89 -27.05 -8.80
C MET A 1 6.14 -27.65 -7.42
N MET A 2 7.15 -28.49 -7.19
CA MET A 2 7.43 -29.05 -5.85
C MET A 2 8.28 -28.13 -4.94
N SER A 3 9.28 -27.40 -5.46
CA SER A 3 10.13 -26.50 -4.65
C SER A 3 9.37 -25.40 -3.91
N ILE A 4 8.44 -24.71 -4.60
CA ILE A 4 7.68 -23.57 -4.04
C ILE A 4 6.86 -23.96 -2.80
N LYS A 5 6.49 -25.25 -2.64
CA LYS A 5 5.80 -25.73 -1.44
C LYS A 5 6.76 -25.90 -0.24
N GLN A 6 7.96 -26.41 -0.47
CA GLN A 6 8.98 -26.56 0.59
C GLN A 6 9.42 -25.20 1.14
N ASP A 7 9.58 -24.18 0.28
CA ASP A 7 9.95 -22.83 0.72
C ASP A 7 8.85 -22.20 1.62
N HIS A 8 7.57 -22.52 1.36
CA HIS A 8 6.46 -22.00 2.14
C HIS A 8 6.28 -22.71 3.48
N GLU A 9 6.51 -24.03 3.55
CA GLU A 9 6.55 -24.77 4.83
C GLU A 9 7.76 -24.36 5.70
N GLN A 10 8.91 -24.04 5.09
CA GLN A 10 10.06 -23.51 5.84
C GLN A 10 9.81 -22.08 6.37
N GLN A 11 9.06 -21.24 5.65
CA GLN A 11 8.65 -19.94 6.19
C GLN A 11 7.61 -20.06 7.32
N GLN A 12 6.59 -20.92 7.17
CA GLN A 12 5.58 -21.10 8.23
C GLN A 12 6.19 -21.68 9.53
N SER A 13 7.16 -22.60 9.42
CA SER A 13 7.84 -23.17 10.59
C SER A 13 8.82 -22.20 11.29
N GLN A 14 9.36 -21.20 10.59
CA GLN A 14 10.11 -20.10 11.25
C GLN A 14 9.20 -19.04 11.88
N GLN A 15 8.00 -18.82 11.33
CA GLN A 15 7.04 -17.84 11.88
C GLN A 15 6.48 -18.27 13.26
N GLN A 16 6.53 -19.57 13.58
CA GLN A 16 5.90 -20.14 14.78
C GLN A 16 6.84 -20.26 16.02
N GLN A 17 7.99 -19.59 16.01
CA GLN A 17 8.93 -19.52 17.15
C GLN A 17 9.21 -18.09 17.65
N GLN A 18 8.33 -17.14 17.32
CA GLN A 18 8.40 -15.77 17.86
C GLN A 18 7.08 -15.39 18.55
N ASP A 19 6.82 -16.01 19.69
CA ASP A 19 6.11 -15.35 20.79
C ASP A 19 7.16 -14.60 21.62
N PRO A 20 7.36 -13.29 21.44
CA PRO A 20 8.09 -12.50 22.41
C PRO A 20 7.24 -12.42 23.68
N MET A 21 7.72 -12.99 24.78
CA MET A 21 7.18 -12.63 26.10
C MET A 21 7.25 -11.11 26.24
N LEU A 22 6.12 -10.49 26.56
CA LEU A 22 6.01 -9.06 26.86
C LEU A 22 6.72 -8.75 28.19
N VAL A 23 8.05 -8.72 28.14
CA VAL A 23 8.91 -8.15 29.18
C VAL A 23 8.85 -6.63 29.01
N GLY A 24 7.75 -6.06 29.50
CA GLY A 24 7.55 -4.62 29.62
C GLY A 24 8.31 -4.06 30.83
N GLU A 25 9.63 -4.12 30.81
CA GLU A 25 10.48 -3.42 31.77
C GLU A 25 10.64 -1.95 31.36
N ASP A 26 9.65 -1.13 31.69
CA ASP A 26 9.81 0.32 31.74
C ASP A 26 9.07 0.87 32.96
N GLY A 27 9.85 1.31 33.96
CA GLY A 27 9.34 1.69 35.27
C GLY A 27 8.65 3.05 35.27
N ILE A 28 7.33 3.08 35.15
CA ILE A 28 6.57 4.20 35.71
C ILE A 28 6.54 4.04 37.22
N VAL A 29 7.48 4.73 37.87
CA VAL A 29 7.48 4.99 39.32
C VAL A 29 6.32 5.92 39.70
N ALA A 30 5.10 5.37 39.64
CA ALA A 30 3.90 5.97 40.21
C ALA A 30 4.01 5.88 41.74
N GLY A 31 4.87 6.72 42.32
CA GLY A 31 5.05 6.94 43.75
C GLY A 31 3.84 7.65 44.35
N LEU A 32 2.65 7.06 44.22
CA LEU A 32 1.52 7.38 45.07
C LEU A 32 1.80 6.79 46.44
N SER A 33 2.59 7.54 47.21
CA SER A 33 2.66 7.42 48.66
C SER A 33 1.27 7.80 49.21
N VAL A 34 0.33 6.85 49.10
CA VAL A 34 -0.92 6.91 49.83
C VAL A 34 -0.56 6.62 51.28
N GLY A 35 -0.11 7.66 51.96
CA GLY A 35 -0.07 7.76 53.42
C GLY A 35 -1.49 7.77 53.97
N GLY A 36 -2.25 6.71 53.66
CA GLY A 36 -3.51 6.39 54.30
C GLY A 36 -3.17 5.97 55.71
N THR A 37 -3.10 6.95 56.61
CA THR A 37 -3.17 6.70 58.05
C THR A 37 -4.46 5.92 58.27
N GLU A 38 -4.34 4.62 58.55
CA GLU A 38 -5.44 3.82 59.05
C GLU A 38 -6.06 4.59 60.23
N PRO A 39 -7.33 4.99 60.17
CA PRO A 39 -7.95 5.76 61.23
C PRO A 39 -8.18 4.82 62.41
N ARG A 40 -7.12 4.64 63.20
CA ARG A 40 -7.11 3.86 64.43
C ARG A 40 -8.31 4.32 65.27
N PRO A 41 -9.21 3.41 65.69
CA PRO A 41 -10.38 3.81 66.46
C PRO A 41 -9.92 4.49 67.76
N PRO A 42 -10.54 5.62 68.15
CA PRO A 42 -10.19 6.30 69.38
C PRO A 42 -10.45 5.36 70.56
N THR A 43 -9.37 4.88 71.19
CA THR A 43 -9.45 4.04 72.38
C THR A 43 -9.92 4.92 73.53
N LEU A 44 -11.21 4.85 73.88
CA LEU A 44 -11.77 5.47 75.07
C LEU A 44 -11.21 4.77 76.32
N GLN A 45 -10.06 5.26 76.80
CA GLN A 45 -9.56 4.94 78.13
C GLN A 45 -10.37 5.75 79.15
N VAL A 46 -11.27 5.09 79.86
CA VAL A 46 -12.04 5.67 80.96
C VAL A 46 -11.39 5.24 82.27
N GLU A 47 -10.56 6.11 82.84
CA GLU A 47 -10.00 5.97 84.19
C GLU A 47 -11.09 6.27 85.25
N PRO A 48 -11.31 5.39 86.25
CA PRO A 48 -12.38 5.56 87.22
C PRO A 48 -11.93 6.35 88.47
N THR A 49 -12.07 7.68 88.45
CA THR A 49 -11.93 8.51 89.67
C THR A 49 -13.29 8.73 90.33
N TYR A 50 -13.59 7.93 91.34
CA TYR A 50 -14.79 8.06 92.19
C TYR A 50 -14.67 9.26 93.14
N SER A 51 -15.63 10.20 93.09
CA SER A 51 -15.81 11.23 94.11
C SER A 51 -17.29 11.56 94.29
N ASP A 52 -17.78 11.39 95.52
CA ASP A 52 -19.18 11.35 95.87
C ASP A 52 -19.77 12.74 96.23
N ASN A 53 -21.11 12.86 96.16
CA ASN A 53 -21.97 13.94 96.67
C ASN A 53 -21.82 15.38 96.13
N TYR A 54 -22.85 15.85 95.38
CA TYR A 54 -23.56 17.12 95.66
C TYR A 54 -25.00 17.11 95.11
N VAL A 55 -25.91 17.75 95.85
CA VAL A 55 -27.38 17.80 95.67
C VAL A 55 -27.83 19.12 96.33
N LEU A 56 -28.74 19.98 95.83
CA LEU A 56 -29.72 19.92 94.73
C LEU A 56 -29.92 21.34 94.15
N ASP A 57 -30.11 21.53 92.84
CA ASP A 57 -31.03 22.58 92.34
C ASP A 57 -31.65 22.26 90.97
N GLY A 58 -32.78 22.89 90.64
CA GLY A 58 -33.77 22.42 89.69
C GLY A 58 -33.47 22.60 88.20
N GLN A 59 -32.89 21.58 87.58
CA GLN A 59 -33.15 21.21 86.18
C GLN A 59 -33.27 19.68 86.13
N HIS A 60 -34.26 19.13 85.43
CA HIS A 60 -34.51 17.67 85.37
C HIS A 60 -33.26 16.94 84.84
N MET A 61 -32.46 16.39 85.76
CA MET A 61 -31.24 15.64 85.44
C MET A 61 -31.62 14.50 84.50
N ILE A 62 -31.04 14.50 83.30
CA ILE A 62 -31.09 13.35 82.41
C ILE A 62 -30.45 12.20 83.19
N SER A 63 -31.22 11.15 83.49
CA SER A 63 -30.72 10.01 84.25
C SER A 63 -29.45 9.47 83.58
N GLU A 64 -28.50 8.97 84.37
CA GLU A 64 -27.23 8.46 83.83
C GLU A 64 -27.46 7.41 82.73
N SER A 65 -28.50 6.58 82.90
CA SER A 65 -29.01 5.67 81.85
C SER A 65 -29.35 6.41 80.57
N ARG A 66 -30.22 7.43 80.60
CA ARG A 66 -30.64 8.17 79.41
C ARG A 66 -29.49 8.94 78.76
N MET A 67 -28.49 9.37 79.53
CA MET A 67 -27.27 9.98 78.96
C MET A 67 -26.42 8.93 78.24
N ARG A 68 -26.27 7.73 78.83
CA ARG A 68 -25.60 6.57 78.21
C ARG A 68 -26.31 6.13 76.93
N ASP A 69 -27.64 6.08 76.94
CA ASP A 69 -28.46 5.71 75.78
C ASP A 69 -28.23 6.68 74.60
N ILE A 70 -28.27 8.00 74.85
CA ILE A 70 -28.00 9.03 73.82
C ILE A 70 -26.58 8.90 73.25
N LEU A 71 -25.58 8.64 74.09
CA LEU A 71 -24.19 8.44 73.64
C LEU A 71 -24.04 7.15 72.81
N MET A 72 -24.70 6.06 73.20
CA MET A 72 -24.72 4.81 72.44
C MET A 72 -25.43 4.95 71.09
N GLU A 73 -26.57 5.63 71.04
CA GLU A 73 -27.28 5.93 69.79
C GLU A 73 -26.42 6.78 68.84
N LEU A 74 -25.75 7.81 69.36
CA LEU A 74 -24.85 8.65 68.57
C LEU A 74 -23.65 7.86 68.03
N GLN A 75 -23.05 7.00 68.86
CA GLN A 75 -21.94 6.14 68.45
C GLN A 75 -22.37 5.13 67.38
N GLN A 76 -23.51 4.46 67.55
CA GLN A 76 -24.05 3.52 66.57
C GLN A 76 -24.38 4.21 65.25
N ARG A 77 -25.00 5.39 65.30
CA ARG A 77 -25.30 6.20 64.12
C ARG A 77 -24.02 6.61 63.39
N TRP A 78 -23.02 7.12 64.10
CA TRP A 78 -21.76 7.54 63.52
C TRP A 78 -21.00 6.38 62.86
N LEU A 79 -20.90 5.23 63.53
CA LEU A 79 -20.27 4.03 62.96
C LEU A 79 -20.99 3.59 61.68
N LYS A 80 -22.33 3.55 61.70
CA LYS A 80 -23.13 3.21 60.52
C LYS A 80 -22.97 4.19 59.36
N GLU A 81 -22.98 5.49 59.63
CA GLU A 81 -22.76 6.53 58.62
C GLU A 81 -21.32 6.46 58.04
N TYR A 82 -20.32 6.17 58.88
CA TYR A 82 -18.94 5.94 58.46
C TYR A 82 -18.78 4.69 57.58
N GLU A 83 -19.33 3.55 58.00
CA GLU A 83 -19.28 2.29 57.23
C GLU A 83 -19.96 2.44 55.86
N GLN A 84 -21.15 3.04 55.83
CA GLN A 84 -21.87 3.32 54.57
C GLN A 84 -21.10 4.29 53.66
N SER A 85 -20.43 5.30 54.22
CA SER A 85 -19.64 6.25 53.43
C SER A 85 -18.39 5.59 52.86
N ARG A 86 -17.72 4.75 53.64
CA ARG A 86 -16.55 3.96 53.20
C ARG A 86 -16.93 2.97 52.10
N GLU A 87 -18.05 2.25 52.26
CA GLU A 87 -18.54 1.29 51.27
C GLU A 87 -18.88 1.98 49.94
N LYS A 88 -19.60 3.11 49.96
CA LYS A 88 -19.90 3.91 48.76
C LYS A 88 -18.62 4.34 48.03
N LEU A 89 -17.65 4.91 48.74
CA LEU A 89 -16.40 5.35 48.14
C LEU A 89 -15.59 4.20 47.51
N LEU A 90 -15.64 3.00 48.10
CA LEU A 90 -15.01 1.80 47.53
C LEU A 90 -15.71 1.34 46.25
N VAL A 91 -17.06 1.37 46.22
CA VAL A 91 -17.85 1.04 45.03
C VAL A 91 -17.59 2.06 43.91
N GLU A 92 -17.74 3.36 44.20
CA GLU A 92 -17.51 4.46 43.25
C GLU A 92 -16.10 4.42 42.65
N LEU A 93 -15.06 4.18 43.47
CA LEU A 93 -13.68 4.04 42.99
C LEU A 93 -13.51 2.81 42.09
N THR A 94 -14.11 1.68 42.46
CA THR A 94 -14.01 0.42 41.69
C THR A 94 -14.74 0.53 40.35
N GLU A 95 -15.94 1.13 40.34
CA GLU A 95 -16.72 1.40 39.12
C GLU A 95 -15.96 2.35 38.20
N LYS A 96 -15.38 3.44 38.73
CA LYS A 96 -14.58 4.37 37.96
C LYS A 96 -13.35 3.69 37.33
N LEU A 97 -12.57 2.94 38.11
CA LEU A 97 -11.40 2.23 37.60
C LEU A 97 -11.78 1.19 36.54
N HIS A 98 -12.93 0.53 36.68
CA HIS A 98 -13.45 -0.41 35.69
C HIS A 98 -13.87 0.31 34.39
N GLN A 99 -14.54 1.46 34.48
CA GLN A 99 -14.90 2.29 33.32
C GLN A 99 -13.67 2.80 32.57
N GLU A 100 -12.64 3.26 33.30
CA GLU A 100 -11.36 3.67 32.72
C GLU A 100 -10.68 2.49 32.00
N TYR A 101 -10.62 1.31 32.63
CA TYR A 101 -10.07 0.09 32.02
C TYR A 101 -10.81 -0.34 30.74
N LEU A 102 -12.14 -0.33 30.73
CA LEU A 102 -12.93 -0.67 29.54
C LEU A 102 -12.71 0.34 28.41
N THR A 103 -12.64 1.63 28.74
CA THR A 103 -12.36 2.71 27.77
C THR A 103 -10.96 2.55 27.16
N ASP A 104 -9.96 2.22 27.98
CA ASP A 104 -8.59 1.96 27.54
C ASP A 104 -8.48 0.70 26.67
N LEU A 105 -9.21 -0.36 27.00
CA LEU A 105 -9.25 -1.58 26.20
C LEU A 105 -9.88 -1.30 24.82
N GLN A 106 -11.00 -0.57 24.77
CA GLN A 106 -11.65 -0.17 23.53
C GLN A 106 -10.74 0.74 22.69
N ARG A 107 -10.08 1.73 23.32
CA ARG A 107 -9.10 2.62 22.69
C ARG A 107 -7.98 1.83 22.02
N LYS A 108 -7.29 0.96 22.78
CA LYS A 108 -6.21 0.10 22.26
C LYS A 108 -6.68 -0.80 21.11
N GLN A 109 -7.88 -1.36 21.20
CA GLN A 109 -8.47 -2.15 20.11
C GLN A 109 -8.66 -1.30 18.84
N THR A 110 -9.20 -0.08 18.97
CA THR A 110 -9.40 0.81 17.81
C THR A 110 -8.08 1.30 17.21
N GLU A 111 -7.07 1.59 18.04
CA GLU A 111 -5.73 1.98 17.61
C GLU A 111 -5.05 0.84 16.82
N TYR A 112 -5.06 -0.38 17.34
CA TYR A 112 -4.50 -1.55 16.65
C TYR A 112 -5.20 -1.85 15.31
N MET A 113 -6.54 -1.79 15.29
CA MET A 113 -7.31 -1.99 14.05
C MET A 113 -7.06 -0.88 13.02
N ALA A 114 -6.79 0.36 13.46
CA ALA A 114 -6.41 1.45 12.58
C ALA A 114 -5.01 1.27 12.00
N GLN A 115 -4.02 0.87 12.82
CA GLN A 115 -2.64 0.58 12.39
C GLN A 115 -2.61 -0.54 11.34
N CYS A 116 -3.23 -1.69 11.62
CA CYS A 116 -3.32 -2.79 10.66
C CYS A 116 -3.99 -2.38 9.34
N ARG A 117 -4.97 -1.48 9.38
CA ARG A 117 -5.64 -0.93 8.18
C ARG A 117 -4.72 -0.01 7.39
N GLU A 118 -3.94 0.83 8.07
CA GLU A 118 -2.97 1.73 7.46
C GLU A 118 -1.81 0.96 6.80
N GLU A 119 -1.27 -0.06 7.47
CA GLU A 119 -0.22 -0.93 6.93
C GLU A 119 -0.67 -1.67 5.65
N MET A 120 -1.87 -2.26 5.66
CA MET A 120 -2.45 -2.90 4.48
C MET A 120 -2.66 -1.93 3.32
N GLU A 121 -3.10 -0.69 3.61
CA GLU A 121 -3.29 0.34 2.58
C GLU A 121 -1.94 0.83 2.02
N ALA A 122 -0.95 1.03 2.89
CA ALA A 122 0.39 1.44 2.48
C ALA A 122 1.06 0.38 1.57
N GLU A 123 0.99 -0.91 1.92
CA GLU A 123 1.53 -1.97 1.06
C GLU A 123 0.73 -2.11 -0.25
N ARG A 124 -0.59 -1.91 -0.22
CA ARG A 124 -1.42 -1.88 -1.43
C ARG A 124 -0.97 -0.78 -2.40
N VAL A 125 -0.81 0.45 -1.90
CA VAL A 125 -0.32 1.59 -2.69
C VAL A 125 1.08 1.30 -3.22
N ARG A 126 1.99 0.80 -2.37
CA ARG A 126 3.36 0.45 -2.78
C ARG A 126 3.39 -0.60 -3.89
N GLN A 127 2.56 -1.65 -3.81
CA GLN A 127 2.48 -2.67 -4.86
C GLN A 127 1.90 -2.13 -6.17
N GLU A 128 0.91 -1.25 -6.09
CA GLU A 128 0.33 -0.58 -7.27
C GLU A 128 1.37 0.33 -7.95
N GLU A 129 2.09 1.17 -7.21
CA GLU A 129 3.19 1.99 -7.74
C GLU A 129 4.29 1.14 -8.40
N LEU A 130 4.69 0.05 -7.75
CA LEU A 130 5.67 -0.90 -8.30
C LEU A 130 5.15 -1.57 -9.59
N PHE A 131 3.87 -1.89 -9.66
CA PHE A 131 3.24 -2.46 -10.86
C PHE A 131 3.15 -1.44 -11.99
N GLN A 132 2.66 -0.23 -11.71
CA GLN A 132 2.58 0.86 -12.68
C GLN A 132 3.95 1.21 -13.25
N ARG A 133 5.00 1.28 -12.41
CA ARG A 133 6.37 1.54 -12.88
C ARG A 133 6.88 0.44 -13.81
N ARG A 134 6.72 -0.84 -13.44
CA ARG A 134 7.09 -1.98 -14.32
C ARG A 134 6.33 -1.95 -15.65
N LEU A 135 5.04 -1.61 -15.62
CA LEU A 135 4.22 -1.50 -16.83
C LEU A 135 4.69 -0.35 -17.73
N GLN A 136 5.01 0.81 -17.16
CA GLN A 136 5.56 1.96 -17.90
C GLN A 136 6.93 1.63 -18.53
N GLU A 137 7.83 0.99 -17.78
CA GLU A 137 9.14 0.53 -18.27
C GLU A 137 8.98 -0.45 -19.45
N GLU A 138 8.07 -1.43 -19.34
CA GLU A 138 7.80 -2.41 -20.40
C GLU A 138 7.17 -1.76 -21.64
N VAL A 139 6.20 -0.85 -21.47
CA VAL A 139 5.60 -0.08 -22.58
C VAL A 139 6.65 0.77 -23.30
N GLN A 140 7.55 1.44 -22.56
CA GLN A 140 8.66 2.20 -23.15
C GLN A 140 9.63 1.29 -23.91
N ARG A 141 10.00 0.14 -23.33
CA ARG A 141 10.88 -0.86 -23.95
C ARG A 141 10.30 -1.41 -25.26
N LEU A 142 9.01 -1.73 -25.28
CA LEU A 142 8.30 -2.22 -26.46
C LEU A 142 8.18 -1.12 -27.53
N THR A 143 7.82 0.10 -27.15
CA THR A 143 7.73 1.26 -28.04
C THR A 143 9.08 1.56 -28.70
N GLU A 144 10.16 1.52 -27.92
CA GLU A 144 11.53 1.72 -28.40
C GLU A 144 11.96 0.62 -29.37
N LYS A 145 11.66 -0.65 -29.05
CA LYS A 145 11.92 -1.80 -29.94
C LYS A 145 11.18 -1.64 -31.27
N GLN A 146 9.87 -1.36 -31.22
CA GLN A 146 9.04 -1.16 -32.41
C GLN A 146 9.55 0.02 -33.25
N ARG A 147 9.98 1.12 -32.62
CA ARG A 147 10.57 2.27 -33.33
C ARG A 147 11.82 1.89 -34.11
N ARG A 148 12.71 1.07 -33.53
CA ARG A 148 13.91 0.54 -34.21
C ARG A 148 13.56 -0.42 -35.34
N GLU A 149 12.59 -1.31 -35.14
CA GLU A 149 12.11 -2.21 -36.18
C GLU A 149 11.52 -1.45 -37.37
N ILE A 150 10.70 -0.42 -37.13
CA ILE A 150 10.16 0.47 -38.18
C ILE A 150 11.31 1.19 -38.93
N GLN A 151 12.35 1.64 -38.24
CA GLN A 151 13.52 2.26 -38.88
C GLN A 151 14.30 1.28 -39.77
N LEU A 152 14.38 0.00 -39.40
CA LEU A 152 14.97 -1.05 -40.22
C LEU A 152 14.08 -1.40 -41.41
N ILE A 153 12.76 -1.47 -41.21
CA ILE A 153 11.78 -1.75 -42.27
C ILE A 153 11.82 -0.67 -43.35
N LYS A 154 11.88 0.61 -42.96
CA LYS A 154 11.98 1.76 -43.89
C LYS A 154 13.27 1.81 -44.72
N LYS A 155 14.29 0.99 -44.42
CA LYS A 155 15.55 0.91 -45.17
C LYS A 155 15.57 -0.19 -46.24
N LYS A 156 14.49 -0.96 -46.36
CA LYS A 156 14.40 -2.14 -47.24
C LYS A 156 13.23 -2.01 -48.23
N GLN A 157 13.33 -2.74 -49.34
CA GLN A 157 12.22 -2.95 -50.28
C GLN A 157 11.46 -4.20 -49.91
N TRP A 158 10.13 -4.17 -50.05
CA TRP A 158 9.24 -5.24 -49.59
C TRP A 158 8.42 -5.82 -50.75
N CYS A 159 8.21 -7.13 -50.70
CA CYS A 159 7.45 -7.86 -51.71
C CYS A 159 5.98 -7.51 -51.59
N TRP A 160 5.40 -6.94 -52.65
CA TRP A 160 4.00 -6.52 -52.65
C TRP A 160 3.04 -7.68 -52.32
N GLN A 161 3.39 -8.91 -52.70
CA GLN A 161 2.51 -10.07 -52.60
C GLN A 161 2.59 -10.83 -51.26
N CYS A 162 3.69 -10.73 -50.52
CA CYS A 162 3.92 -11.58 -49.34
C CYS A 162 4.83 -10.97 -48.26
N GLU A 163 5.11 -9.66 -48.33
CA GLU A 163 5.80 -8.88 -47.29
C GLU A 163 7.22 -9.35 -46.89
N LYS A 164 7.79 -10.31 -47.61
CA LYS A 164 9.22 -10.67 -47.52
C LYS A 164 10.08 -9.60 -48.20
N GLU A 165 11.35 -9.52 -47.82
CA GLU A 165 12.32 -8.61 -48.45
C GLU A 165 12.40 -8.88 -49.96
N ALA A 166 12.24 -7.82 -50.77
CA ALA A 166 12.19 -7.92 -52.22
C ALA A 166 13.57 -7.79 -52.85
N ILE A 167 13.84 -8.65 -53.83
CA ILE A 167 15.10 -8.65 -54.61
C ILE A 167 14.87 -8.27 -56.09
N TYR A 168 13.62 -8.32 -56.58
CA TYR A 168 13.25 -7.97 -57.95
C TYR A 168 12.38 -6.71 -57.98
N HIS A 169 12.86 -5.65 -58.62
CA HIS A 169 12.09 -4.43 -58.85
C HIS A 169 11.28 -4.51 -60.15
N CYS A 170 10.01 -4.07 -60.12
CA CYS A 170 9.15 -3.94 -61.30
C CYS A 170 9.00 -2.48 -61.74
N CYS A 171 8.39 -1.65 -60.89
CA CYS A 171 8.28 -0.21 -61.04
C CYS A 171 8.09 0.47 -59.68
N TRP A 172 7.93 1.81 -59.66
CA TRP A 172 7.72 2.58 -58.43
C TRP A 172 6.66 1.94 -57.52
N ASN A 173 7.01 1.75 -56.25
CA ASN A 173 6.19 1.09 -55.22
C ASN A 173 5.70 -0.33 -55.58
N THR A 174 6.41 -1.07 -56.43
CA THR A 174 6.12 -2.50 -56.67
C THR A 174 7.40 -3.32 -56.90
N ALA A 175 7.72 -4.19 -55.95
CA ALA A 175 8.82 -5.12 -55.98
C ALA A 175 8.37 -6.51 -55.49
N TYR A 176 9.18 -7.54 -55.75
CA TYR A 176 8.88 -8.94 -55.43
C TYR A 176 10.12 -9.68 -54.89
N CYS A 177 9.90 -10.68 -54.03
CA CYS A 177 10.96 -11.59 -53.58
C CYS A 177 11.21 -12.74 -54.57
N THR A 178 10.19 -13.17 -55.32
CA THR A 178 10.31 -14.26 -56.31
C THR A 178 9.43 -14.03 -57.54
N VAL A 179 9.65 -14.82 -58.60
CA VAL A 179 8.87 -14.73 -59.85
C VAL A 179 7.44 -15.24 -59.65
N GLU A 180 7.21 -16.22 -58.78
CA GLU A 180 5.87 -16.74 -58.46
C GLU A 180 5.03 -15.65 -57.78
N CYS A 181 5.63 -14.88 -56.87
CA CYS A 181 4.99 -13.71 -56.26
C CYS A 181 4.66 -12.62 -57.30
N GLN A 182 5.52 -12.42 -58.30
CA GLN A 182 5.23 -11.52 -59.42
C GLN A 182 4.06 -12.03 -60.27
N GLN A 183 4.05 -13.32 -60.63
CA GLN A 183 3.00 -13.94 -61.45
C GLN A 183 1.64 -13.93 -60.75
N ALA A 184 1.60 -14.17 -59.43
CA ALA A 184 0.38 -14.08 -58.62
C ALA A 184 -0.23 -12.66 -58.63
N HIS A 185 0.60 -11.62 -58.45
CA HIS A 185 0.12 -10.23 -58.50
C HIS A 185 -0.15 -9.72 -59.93
N TRP A 186 0.47 -10.32 -60.96
CA TRP A 186 0.48 -9.81 -62.33
C TRP A 186 -0.89 -9.51 -62.96
N PRO A 187 -1.95 -10.34 -62.81
CA PRO A 187 -3.27 -10.05 -63.37
C PRO A 187 -3.86 -8.71 -62.92
N MET A 188 -3.55 -8.30 -61.69
CA MET A 188 -3.90 -7.00 -61.14
C MET A 188 -2.90 -5.92 -61.57
N HIS A 189 -1.60 -6.14 -61.31
CA HIS A 189 -0.55 -5.15 -61.53
C HIS A 189 -0.43 -4.68 -62.99
N ARG A 190 -0.63 -5.56 -63.98
CA ARG A 190 -0.41 -5.27 -65.41
C ARG A 190 -1.17 -4.05 -65.93
N ARG A 191 -2.30 -3.69 -65.32
CA ARG A 191 -3.15 -2.54 -65.69
C ARG A 191 -2.57 -1.19 -65.23
N VAL A 192 -1.73 -1.19 -64.21
CA VAL A 192 -1.16 0.02 -63.56
C VAL A 192 0.38 0.03 -63.58
N CYS A 193 1.00 -0.97 -64.19
CA CYS A 193 2.45 -1.10 -64.29
C CYS A 193 3.06 0.09 -65.06
N ARG A 194 3.99 0.80 -64.43
CA ARG A 194 4.66 1.98 -65.02
C ARG A 194 5.95 1.64 -65.78
N ARG A 195 6.27 0.35 -65.95
CA ARG A 195 7.47 -0.10 -66.67
C ARG A 195 7.26 0.10 -68.17
N LYS A 196 7.95 1.09 -68.77
CA LYS A 196 7.92 1.32 -70.22
C LYS A 196 8.29 0.03 -70.97
N LYS A 197 7.43 -0.38 -71.90
CA LYS A 197 7.70 -1.49 -72.82
C LYS A 197 8.62 -0.97 -73.93
N THR A 198 9.94 -1.02 -73.69
CA THR A 198 10.93 -0.78 -74.75
C THR A 198 10.74 -1.84 -75.83
N THR A 199 10.30 -1.41 -77.01
CA THR A 199 10.08 -2.27 -78.18
C THR A 199 11.42 -2.71 -78.77
N SER A 200 12.03 -3.72 -78.17
CA SER A 200 13.21 -4.42 -78.72
C SER A 200 12.77 -5.33 -79.86
N ASN A 201 12.56 -4.74 -81.05
CA ASN A 201 12.41 -5.49 -82.28
C ASN A 201 13.80 -5.74 -82.89
N ALA A 202 14.47 -6.80 -82.44
CA ALA A 202 15.71 -7.30 -83.03
C ALA A 202 15.84 -8.80 -82.75
N GLN A 203 15.99 -9.61 -83.80
CA GLN A 203 16.26 -11.04 -83.67
C GLN A 203 17.68 -11.26 -83.13
N SER A 204 17.81 -12.11 -82.10
CA SER A 204 19.03 -12.90 -81.92
C SER A 204 18.69 -14.25 -81.28
N SER A 205 18.69 -15.28 -82.11
CA SER A 205 18.74 -16.68 -81.67
C SER A 205 20.13 -16.96 -81.09
N GLY A 206 20.20 -17.36 -79.82
CA GLY A 206 21.45 -17.74 -79.16
C GLY A 206 21.22 -18.19 -77.71
N GLN A 207 21.65 -19.42 -77.38
CA GLN A 207 21.61 -19.96 -76.03
C GLN A 207 22.69 -19.27 -75.16
N ASN A 208 22.48 -19.08 -73.86
CA ASN A 208 22.83 -20.10 -72.84
C ASN A 208 22.87 -19.50 -71.41
N GLN A 209 23.06 -20.39 -70.44
CA GLN A 209 23.00 -20.24 -69.00
C GLN A 209 24.10 -19.36 -68.36
N GLN A 210 23.72 -18.66 -67.27
CA GLN A 210 24.34 -18.73 -65.93
C GLN A 210 25.86 -18.50 -65.81
N GLN A 211 26.28 -17.42 -65.14
CA GLN A 211 26.92 -17.47 -63.80
C GLN A 211 27.48 -16.10 -63.33
N ASN A 212 27.34 -15.87 -62.01
CA ASN A 212 28.11 -15.04 -61.07
C ASN A 212 29.33 -14.23 -61.59
N ASN A 213 29.48 -12.98 -61.10
CA ASN A 213 30.38 -12.77 -59.95
C ASN A 213 30.10 -11.49 -59.13
N ARG A 214 30.69 -11.46 -57.92
CA ARG A 214 30.58 -10.41 -56.89
C ARG A 214 31.62 -9.28 -57.07
N THR A 215 31.36 -8.18 -56.34
CA THR A 215 32.32 -7.19 -55.82
C THR A 215 33.20 -6.41 -56.79
N THR A 216 32.94 -5.10 -56.89
CA THR A 216 33.97 -4.07 -56.81
C THR A 216 33.48 -2.92 -55.92
N SER A 217 34.31 -2.56 -54.94
CA SER A 217 34.22 -1.33 -54.18
C SER A 217 34.87 -0.19 -54.95
N ASN A 218 34.29 1.01 -55.01
CA ASN A 218 35.01 2.24 -54.64
C ASN A 218 34.10 3.48 -54.51
N SER A 219 34.71 4.53 -53.93
CA SER A 219 34.46 5.96 -54.10
C SER A 219 33.12 6.53 -53.63
N GLY A 220 33.24 7.30 -52.55
CA GLY A 220 32.20 8.18 -52.05
C GLY A 220 31.88 9.38 -52.95
N GLY A 221 30.83 10.08 -52.56
CA GLY A 221 30.32 11.28 -53.21
C GLY A 221 29.52 12.09 -52.21
N THR A 222 30.15 13.10 -51.63
CA THR A 222 29.53 14.04 -50.70
C THR A 222 28.43 14.83 -51.40
N ALA A 223 27.21 14.80 -50.87
CA ALA A 223 26.16 15.74 -51.23
C ALA A 223 25.34 16.09 -49.99
N THR A 224 25.58 17.28 -49.45
CA THR A 224 24.70 17.95 -48.50
C THR A 224 23.33 18.20 -49.13
N ASN A 225 22.26 18.22 -48.34
CA ASN A 225 21.36 19.38 -48.26
C ASN A 225 20.24 19.26 -47.22
N SER A 226 20.03 20.40 -46.54
CA SER A 226 18.75 20.91 -46.02
C SER A 226 18.07 20.22 -44.82
N ALA A 227 18.22 20.86 -43.67
CA ALA A 227 17.32 20.73 -42.53
C ALA A 227 16.26 21.85 -42.54
N THR A 228 14.99 21.48 -42.45
CA THR A 228 13.82 22.22 -41.91
C THR A 228 12.66 21.21 -41.94
N THR A 229 11.76 21.09 -40.96
CA THR A 229 11.10 22.12 -40.15
C THR A 229 10.90 21.68 -38.70
N GLY A 230 10.68 22.64 -37.80
CA GLY A 230 10.23 22.37 -36.44
C GLY A 230 8.71 22.47 -36.29
N ALA A 231 8.17 21.65 -35.40
CA ALA A 231 6.92 21.87 -34.68
C ALA A 231 7.11 21.17 -33.32
N GLY A 232 6.92 21.81 -32.16
CA GLY A 232 5.94 22.87 -31.89
C GLY A 232 4.84 22.26 -31.04
N GLY A 233 5.18 21.91 -29.79
CA GLY A 233 4.24 21.24 -28.89
C GLY A 233 3.20 22.21 -28.35
N SER A 234 1.93 21.79 -28.33
CA SER A 234 0.85 22.47 -27.63
C SER A 234 0.15 21.49 -26.71
N HIS A 235 0.44 21.62 -25.42
CA HIS A 235 -0.16 20.86 -24.33
C HIS A 235 -1.51 21.51 -23.98
N GLN A 236 -2.62 20.77 -24.00
CA GLN A 236 -3.89 21.27 -23.47
C GLN A 236 -4.67 20.18 -22.73
N GLN A 237 -4.97 20.49 -21.47
CA GLN A 237 -5.61 19.60 -20.50
C GLN A 237 -7.12 19.55 -20.74
N GLN A 238 -7.72 18.36 -20.61
CA GLN A 238 -9.18 18.22 -20.50
C GLN A 238 -9.59 18.37 -19.03
N LYS A 239 -10.49 19.31 -18.75
CA LYS A 239 -11.24 19.33 -17.49
C LYS A 239 -12.40 18.35 -17.61
N VAL A 240 -12.48 17.39 -16.69
CA VAL A 240 -13.71 16.65 -16.42
C VAL A 240 -14.57 17.46 -15.44
N SER A 241 -15.86 17.59 -15.74
CA SER A 241 -16.84 18.22 -14.85
C SER A 241 -17.97 17.22 -14.64
N ALA A 242 -18.30 16.94 -13.37
CA ALA A 242 -19.30 15.96 -13.01
C ALA A 242 -20.73 16.54 -13.10
N HIS A 243 -21.68 15.66 -13.46
CA HIS A 243 -23.10 15.74 -13.15
C HIS A 243 -23.62 14.32 -12.96
#